data_AF-A0A504YG81-F1
#
_entry.id   AF-A0A504YG81-F1
#
_cell.length_a   1.000
_cell.length_b   1.000
_cell.length_c   1.000
_cell.angle_alpha   90.00
_cell.angle_beta   90.00
_cell.angle_gamma   90.00
#
_symmetry.space_group_name_H-M   'P 1'
#
loop_
_entity.id
_entity.type
_entity.pdbx_description
1 polymer ?
#
loop_
_entity_poly.entity_id
_entity_poly.type
_entity_poly.pdbx_seq_one_letter_code
_entity_poly.pdbx_strand_id
1 'polypeptide(L)'
;MHRSLLLNLICVFFYQNKSLCKADNKSKTIPIGNDGFIVELSSQQHFCNAAESCAIYGHRIGIPCYLTGRDYQVVFKHVRGTGNSAWTSLSQLLLLGTNPYIWLDGDLLEARLLVYVNTFSWISGLKVPSHPMAVYFYDKEQLDPHPVTSADSPDVFCEYWNTNQPSLFSERFSQKVPKVLMSLVHDRKDMDACRSSATSETLLACIWSCARRFECRSVYYNQASSNCVQILYVDSLLPHEYGVDENSWIRYARVPKEYLED
;
A
#
# COMPACT_ATOMS: atom_id res chain seq x y z
N MET A 1 -34.19 11.21 -15.78
CA MET A 1 -33.44 10.99 -14.52
C MET A 1 -33.02 9.51 -14.45
N HIS A 2 -31.86 9.16 -14.99
CA HIS A 2 -31.30 7.82 -14.83
C HIS A 2 -30.61 7.74 -13.46
N ARG A 3 -31.26 7.12 -12.47
CA ARG A 3 -30.58 6.65 -11.27
C ARG A 3 -29.74 5.44 -11.67
N SER A 4 -28.46 5.66 -11.93
CA SER A 4 -27.49 4.56 -11.92
C SER A 4 -27.45 3.99 -10.50
N LEU A 5 -27.90 2.75 -10.33
CA LEU A 5 -27.67 1.96 -9.12
C LEU A 5 -26.16 1.65 -9.06
N LEU A 6 -25.37 2.61 -8.57
CA LEU A 6 -23.97 2.36 -8.25
C LEU A 6 -23.92 1.34 -7.11
N LEU A 7 -23.43 0.15 -7.42
CA LEU A 7 -23.21 -0.92 -6.45
C LEU A 7 -22.11 -0.50 -5.49
N ASN A 8 -22.42 -0.39 -4.19
CA ASN A 8 -21.45 -0.03 -3.15
C ASN A 8 -20.35 -1.09 -2.92
N LEU A 9 -20.56 -2.30 -3.47
CA LEU A 9 -19.69 -3.46 -3.33
C LEU A 9 -19.62 -4.20 -4.68
N ILE A 10 -18.42 -4.52 -5.12
CA ILE A 10 -18.16 -5.28 -6.35
C ILE A 10 -17.29 -6.48 -5.97
N CYS A 11 -17.73 -7.69 -6.33
CA CYS A 11 -16.98 -8.93 -6.12
C CYS A 11 -16.40 -9.40 -7.44
N VAL A 12 -15.10 -9.73 -7.46
CA VAL A 12 -14.39 -10.28 -8.61
C VAL A 12 -13.85 -11.65 -8.24
N PHE A 13 -14.11 -12.66 -9.07
CA PHE A 13 -13.69 -14.04 -8.83
C PHE A 13 -12.55 -14.44 -9.76
N PHE A 14 -11.55 -15.13 -9.21
CA PHE A 14 -10.39 -15.60 -9.96
C PHE A 14 -10.15 -17.09 -9.75
N TYR A 15 -9.66 -17.74 -10.80
CA TYR A 15 -9.05 -19.05 -10.75
C TYR A 15 -7.57 -18.89 -11.10
N GLN A 16 -6.67 -19.26 -10.19
CA GLN A 16 -5.23 -19.30 -10.45
C GLN A 16 -4.74 -20.75 -10.45
N ASN A 17 -4.06 -21.14 -11.53
CA ASN A 17 -3.27 -22.37 -11.54
C ASN A 17 -2.05 -22.15 -10.64
N LYS A 18 -1.91 -22.95 -9.59
CA LYS A 18 -0.76 -22.92 -8.68
C LYS A 18 0.53 -23.12 -9.49
N SER A 19 1.32 -22.06 -9.66
CA SER A 19 2.72 -22.20 -10.03
C SER A 19 3.51 -22.54 -8.78
N LEU A 20 4.36 -23.57 -8.85
CA LEU A 20 5.32 -23.88 -7.79
C LEU A 20 6.25 -22.67 -7.57
N CYS A 21 6.30 -22.16 -6.34
CA CYS A 21 7.23 -21.09 -5.95
C CYS A 21 8.67 -21.59 -6.20
N LYS A 22 9.49 -20.79 -6.89
CA LYS A 22 10.91 -21.09 -7.04
C LYS A 22 11.63 -20.55 -5.81
N ALA A 23 12.25 -21.44 -5.04
CA ALA A 23 13.11 -21.03 -3.92
C ALA A 23 14.24 -20.13 -4.45
N ASP A 24 14.34 -18.91 -3.93
CA ASP A 24 15.46 -18.02 -4.20
C ASP A 24 16.59 -18.31 -3.20
N ASN A 25 17.49 -19.23 -3.57
CA ASN A 25 18.61 -19.66 -2.73
C ASN A 25 19.73 -18.61 -2.58
N LYS A 26 19.60 -17.40 -3.17
CA LYS A 26 20.66 -16.38 -3.17
C LYS A 26 20.40 -15.21 -2.23
N SER A 27 19.16 -14.99 -1.83
CA SER A 27 18.77 -13.83 -1.02
C SER A 27 18.95 -14.14 0.46
N LYS A 28 19.66 -13.28 1.19
CA LYS A 28 19.79 -13.39 2.65
C LYS A 28 18.43 -13.01 3.27
N THR A 29 17.74 -13.99 3.85
CA THR A 29 16.42 -13.78 4.47
C THR A 29 16.53 -13.71 5.99
N ILE A 30 15.68 -12.88 6.59
CA ILE A 30 15.53 -12.74 8.04
C ILE A 30 14.15 -13.31 8.39
N PRO A 31 14.05 -14.37 9.22
CA PRO A 31 12.74 -14.96 9.54
C PRO A 31 11.93 -14.03 10.46
N ILE A 32 10.62 -13.93 10.18
CA ILE A 32 9.60 -13.34 11.06
C ILE A 32 8.59 -14.44 11.38
N GLY A 33 8.60 -14.94 12.62
CA GLY A 33 7.71 -16.04 13.02
C GLY A 33 8.02 -17.35 12.28
N ASN A 34 6.98 -18.16 12.05
CA ASN A 34 7.14 -19.50 11.49
C ASN A 34 7.19 -19.53 9.95
N ASP A 35 6.49 -18.60 9.29
CA ASP A 35 6.29 -18.63 7.83
C ASP A 35 6.54 -17.26 7.16
N GLY A 36 6.92 -16.24 7.92
CA GLY A 36 7.23 -14.90 7.43
C GLY A 36 8.74 -14.70 7.21
N PHE A 37 9.09 -13.92 6.21
CA PHE A 37 10.48 -13.62 5.88
C PHE A 37 10.62 -12.16 5.45
N ILE A 38 11.71 -11.52 5.90
CA ILE A 38 12.21 -10.26 5.36
C ILE A 38 13.38 -10.54 4.43
N VAL A 39 13.43 -9.82 3.31
CA VAL A 39 14.60 -9.74 2.43
C VAL A 39 15.05 -8.29 2.32
N GLU A 40 16.36 -8.08 2.36
CA GLU A 40 16.98 -6.78 2.09
C GLU A 40 17.27 -6.63 0.59
N LEU A 41 16.84 -5.51 0.02
CA LEU A 41 17.07 -5.13 -1.38
C LEU A 41 17.85 -3.81 -1.44
N SER A 42 18.28 -3.43 -2.65
CA SER A 42 18.99 -2.17 -2.88
C SER A 42 18.17 -0.95 -2.44
N SER A 43 18.86 -0.04 -1.77
CA SER A 43 18.37 1.28 -1.34
C SER A 43 17.67 2.07 -2.46
N GLN A 44 16.66 2.86 -2.11
CA GLN A 44 15.89 3.67 -3.06
C GLN A 44 15.62 5.08 -2.53
N GLN A 45 15.78 6.09 -3.39
CA GLN A 45 15.44 7.48 -3.06
C GLN A 45 13.94 7.75 -3.01
N HIS A 46 13.16 7.00 -3.78
CA HIS A 46 11.72 7.22 -3.91
C HIS A 46 10.95 6.03 -3.34
N PHE A 47 9.95 6.31 -2.51
CA PHE A 47 9.11 5.32 -1.87
C PHE A 47 8.49 4.33 -2.87
N CYS A 48 7.94 4.85 -3.97
CA CYS A 48 7.34 3.99 -5.00
C CYS A 48 8.33 3.02 -5.64
N ASN A 49 9.60 3.41 -5.79
CA ASN A 49 10.63 2.52 -6.33
C ASN A 49 11.00 1.44 -5.29
N ALA A 50 10.99 1.78 -4.00
CA ALA A 50 11.18 0.82 -2.91
C ALA A 50 10.06 -0.23 -2.91
N ALA A 51 8.80 0.22 -2.91
CA ALA A 51 7.64 -0.65 -2.93
C ALA A 51 7.56 -1.49 -4.21
N GLU A 52 7.87 -0.91 -5.37
CA GLU A 52 7.95 -1.62 -6.64
C GLU A 52 9.04 -2.70 -6.63
N SER A 53 10.20 -2.44 -6.03
CA SER A 53 11.28 -3.43 -5.89
C SER A 53 10.83 -4.66 -5.11
N CYS A 54 10.06 -4.46 -4.03
CA CYS A 54 9.44 -5.57 -3.28
C CYS A 54 8.45 -6.35 -4.14
N ALA A 55 7.61 -5.66 -4.91
CA ALA A 55 6.64 -6.33 -5.77
C ALA A 55 7.30 -7.13 -6.90
N ILE A 56 8.35 -6.60 -7.52
CA ILE A 56 9.17 -7.30 -8.52
C ILE A 56 9.80 -8.55 -7.92
N TYR A 57 10.36 -8.44 -6.70
CA TYR A 57 10.88 -9.60 -5.98
C TYR A 57 9.80 -10.66 -5.75
N GLY A 58 8.62 -10.24 -5.28
CA GLY A 58 7.47 -11.11 -5.06
C GLY A 58 7.02 -11.85 -6.33
N HIS A 59 6.89 -11.15 -7.45
CA HIS A 59 6.58 -11.75 -8.76
C HIS A 59 7.62 -12.78 -9.18
N ARG A 60 8.92 -12.52 -8.91
CA ARG A 60 10.01 -13.44 -9.23
C ARG A 60 9.91 -14.77 -8.47
N ILE A 61 9.54 -14.71 -7.18
CA ILE A 61 9.40 -15.91 -6.34
C ILE A 61 8.00 -16.54 -6.39
N GLY A 62 7.04 -15.85 -7.00
CA GLY A 62 5.66 -16.30 -7.13
C GLY A 62 4.82 -16.12 -5.85
N ILE A 63 5.20 -15.18 -4.98
CA ILE A 63 4.54 -14.91 -3.69
C ILE A 63 4.37 -13.38 -3.55
N PRO A 64 3.20 -12.87 -3.14
CA PRO A 64 3.04 -11.46 -2.81
C PRO A 64 4.08 -11.00 -1.79
N CYS A 65 4.76 -9.92 -2.09
CA CYS A 65 5.84 -9.36 -1.28
C CYS A 65 5.66 -7.85 -1.20
N TYR A 66 5.69 -7.32 0.00
CA TYR A 66 5.41 -5.91 0.29
C TYR A 66 6.61 -5.28 0.97
N LEU A 67 6.67 -3.95 0.98
CA LEU A 67 7.62 -3.26 1.83
C LEU A 67 7.26 -3.55 3.30
N THR A 68 8.26 -3.71 4.18
CA THR A 68 8.01 -4.08 5.57
C THR A 68 7.19 -3.02 6.30
N GLY A 69 6.11 -3.46 6.95
CA GLY A 69 5.18 -2.61 7.67
C GLY A 69 5.33 -2.73 9.18
N ARG A 70 4.34 -3.35 9.82
CA ARG A 70 4.27 -3.52 11.28
C ARG A 70 5.42 -4.35 11.87
N ASP A 71 6.08 -5.18 11.08
CA ASP A 71 7.25 -5.95 11.48
C ASP A 71 8.57 -5.15 11.42
N TYR A 72 8.49 -3.81 11.28
CA TYR A 72 9.66 -2.93 11.24
C TYR A 72 10.63 -3.13 12.41
N GLN A 73 10.16 -3.59 13.59
CA GLN A 73 11.04 -3.83 14.73
C GLN A 73 12.08 -4.91 14.47
N VAL A 74 11.77 -5.88 13.60
CA VAL A 74 12.72 -6.91 13.15
C VAL A 74 13.79 -6.27 12.27
N VAL A 75 13.39 -5.40 11.34
CA VAL A 75 14.30 -4.59 10.53
C VAL A 75 15.18 -3.72 11.41
N PHE A 76 14.60 -3.03 12.39
CA PHE A 76 15.33 -2.10 13.28
C PHE A 76 16.44 -2.80 14.05
N LYS A 77 16.21 -4.04 14.52
CA LYS A 77 17.26 -4.85 15.14
C LYS A 77 18.42 -5.15 14.18
N HIS A 78 18.15 -5.25 12.88
CA HIS A 78 19.14 -5.50 11.84
C HIS A 78 19.95 -4.25 11.48
N VAL A 79 19.29 -3.10 11.34
CA VAL A 79 19.94 -1.82 10.98
C VAL A 79 20.43 -1.02 12.20
N ARG A 80 20.30 -1.58 13.41
CA ARG A 80 20.73 -0.90 14.63
C ARG A 80 22.23 -0.62 14.61
N GLY A 81 22.59 0.64 14.84
CA GLY A 81 23.99 1.07 14.91
C GLY A 81 24.71 1.21 13.56
N THR A 82 24.04 0.96 12.43
CA THR A 82 24.63 1.17 11.09
C THR A 82 24.60 2.64 10.67
N GLY A 83 23.66 3.42 11.23
CA GLY A 83 23.39 4.79 10.79
C GLY A 83 22.55 4.86 9.51
N ASN A 84 22.17 3.70 8.94
CA ASN A 84 21.30 3.65 7.78
C ASN A 84 19.85 3.88 8.18
N SER A 85 19.05 4.19 7.17
CA SER A 85 17.62 4.37 7.29
C SER A 85 16.88 3.45 6.34
N ALA A 86 15.63 3.15 6.63
CA ALA A 86 14.83 2.21 5.85
C ALA A 86 13.41 2.74 5.61
N TRP A 87 12.86 2.46 4.42
CA TRP A 87 11.46 2.70 4.13
C TRP A 87 10.56 1.66 4.81
N THR A 88 9.31 2.04 5.10
CA THR A 88 8.26 1.13 5.62
C THR A 88 6.99 1.22 4.79
N SER A 89 6.07 0.26 4.82
CA SER A 89 4.77 0.38 4.12
C SER A 89 3.75 1.28 4.84
N LEU A 90 4.08 1.76 6.03
CA LEU A 90 3.17 2.52 6.89
C LEU A 90 2.99 3.96 6.36
N SER A 91 1.76 4.33 6.00
CA SER A 91 1.46 5.60 5.32
C SER A 91 0.19 6.30 5.83
N GLN A 92 0.09 7.61 5.60
CA GLN A 92 -1.14 8.41 5.80
C GLN A 92 -1.73 8.96 4.50
N LEU A 93 -1.23 8.54 3.34
CA LEU A 93 -1.58 9.11 2.03
C LEU A 93 -3.09 9.08 1.71
N LEU A 94 -3.88 8.24 2.36
CA LEU A 94 -5.35 8.26 2.21
C LEU A 94 -6.05 9.21 3.21
N LEU A 95 -5.46 9.41 4.39
CA LEU A 95 -6.11 10.00 5.56
C LEU A 95 -5.49 11.35 5.95
N LEU A 96 -4.72 11.96 5.04
CA LEU A 96 -4.09 13.26 5.24
C LEU A 96 -5.11 14.29 5.74
N GLY A 97 -4.71 15.05 6.77
CA GLY A 97 -5.54 16.10 7.37
C GLY A 97 -6.73 15.61 8.19
N THR A 98 -6.89 14.29 8.41
CA THR A 98 -8.02 13.76 9.21
C THR A 98 -7.64 13.45 10.65
N ASN A 99 -6.91 12.36 10.90
CA ASN A 99 -6.44 11.99 12.23
C ASN A 99 -4.95 11.64 12.15
N PRO A 100 -4.05 12.43 12.77
CA PRO A 100 -2.61 12.17 12.72
C PRO A 100 -2.21 10.87 13.43
N TYR A 101 -3.13 10.29 14.21
CA TYR A 101 -2.89 9.08 14.99
C TYR A 101 -3.20 7.78 14.26
N ILE A 102 -3.66 7.85 13.01
CA ILE A 102 -4.05 6.68 12.24
C ILE A 102 -3.12 6.50 11.06
N TRP A 103 -2.49 5.33 10.99
CA TRP A 103 -1.62 4.92 9.89
C TRP A 103 -2.12 3.62 9.28
N LEU A 104 -2.00 3.53 7.96
CA LEU A 104 -2.39 2.36 7.17
C LEU A 104 -1.16 1.59 6.74
N ASP A 105 -1.24 0.27 6.82
CA ASP A 105 -0.21 -0.65 6.32
C ASP A 105 -0.49 -1.02 4.86
N GLY A 106 0.57 -1.18 4.08
CA GLY A 106 0.57 -1.66 2.70
C GLY A 106 0.39 -3.18 2.57
N ASP A 107 0.46 -3.95 3.66
CA ASP A 107 0.01 -5.35 3.65
C ASP A 107 -1.53 -5.44 3.65
N LEU A 108 -2.08 -6.32 2.82
CA LEU A 108 -3.52 -6.62 2.72
C LEU A 108 -3.91 -7.90 3.46
N LEU A 109 -2.95 -8.76 3.79
CA LEU A 109 -3.19 -10.08 4.37
C LEU A 109 -3.57 -9.98 5.85
N GLU A 110 -3.07 -8.97 6.52
CA GLU A 110 -3.42 -8.62 7.88
C GLU A 110 -4.05 -7.23 7.90
N ALA A 111 -5.37 -7.19 7.85
CA ALA A 111 -6.15 -5.95 7.85
C ALA A 111 -6.28 -5.36 9.26
N ARG A 112 -5.19 -5.27 10.02
CA ARG A 112 -5.21 -4.56 11.31
C ARG A 112 -5.24 -3.06 11.05
N LEU A 113 -6.46 -2.59 10.82
CA LEU A 113 -6.83 -1.33 10.17
C LEU A 113 -6.31 -0.04 10.77
N LEU A 114 -5.75 -0.05 11.96
CA LEU A 114 -5.42 1.17 12.65
C LEU A 114 -4.17 0.88 13.48
N VAL A 115 -3.02 1.26 12.93
CA VAL A 115 -1.81 1.36 13.72
C VAL A 115 -1.94 2.64 14.53
N TYR A 116 -2.38 2.49 15.78
CA TYR A 116 -2.56 3.62 16.68
C TYR A 116 -1.21 4.09 17.21
N VAL A 117 -1.00 5.40 17.17
CA VAL A 117 0.24 6.04 17.61
C VAL A 117 0.69 5.66 19.03
N ASN A 118 -0.20 5.24 19.93
CA ASN A 118 0.20 4.79 21.27
C ASN A 118 0.92 3.42 21.30
N THR A 119 0.99 2.68 20.19
CA THR A 119 1.70 1.38 20.13
C THR A 119 3.18 1.50 19.80
N PHE A 120 3.70 2.71 19.56
CA PHE A 120 5.08 2.95 19.14
C PHE A 120 5.90 3.74 20.15
N SER A 121 7.20 3.43 20.21
CA SER A 121 8.20 4.18 20.98
C SER A 121 8.65 5.40 20.16
N TRP A 122 8.02 6.56 20.35
CA TRP A 122 8.32 7.81 19.62
C TRP A 122 9.55 8.55 20.15
N ILE A 123 10.18 9.41 19.32
CA ILE A 123 11.02 10.53 19.81
C ILE A 123 10.17 11.33 20.79
N SER A 124 10.75 11.56 21.97
CA SER A 124 10.36 12.52 23.02
C SER A 124 9.27 13.54 22.63
N GLY A 125 8.04 13.24 23.08
CA GLY A 125 6.89 14.13 23.00
C GLY A 125 6.30 14.19 21.59
N LEU A 126 5.12 13.57 21.41
CA LEU A 126 4.38 13.53 20.15
C LEU A 126 4.41 14.89 19.42
N LYS A 127 5.31 15.04 18.46
CA LYS A 127 5.16 16.05 17.42
C LYS A 127 4.33 15.39 16.35
N VAL A 128 3.01 15.57 16.45
CA VAL A 128 2.14 15.40 15.29
C VAL A 128 2.76 16.25 14.18
N PRO A 129 3.24 15.63 13.11
CA PRO A 129 3.91 16.37 12.06
C PRO A 129 2.91 17.31 11.37
N SER A 130 3.39 18.52 11.04
CA SER A 130 2.55 19.60 10.51
C SER A 130 2.25 19.46 9.01
N HIS A 131 2.76 18.42 8.36
CA HIS A 131 2.61 18.17 6.94
C HIS A 131 2.21 16.71 6.71
N PRO A 132 1.50 16.39 5.62
CA PRO A 132 1.25 15.01 5.24
C PRO A 132 2.55 14.22 5.07
N MET A 133 2.60 12.96 5.51
CA MET A 133 3.75 12.08 5.26
C MET A 133 3.33 10.78 4.62
N ALA A 134 4.24 10.28 3.81
CA ALA A 134 3.99 9.13 2.97
C ALA A 134 4.47 7.83 3.59
N VAL A 135 5.54 7.88 4.40
CA VAL A 135 6.27 6.70 4.80
C VAL A 135 6.98 6.95 6.13
N TYR A 136 7.04 5.96 7.02
CA TYR A 136 8.01 6.04 8.11
C TYR A 136 9.40 5.66 7.65
N PHE A 137 10.36 6.38 8.20
CA PHE A 137 11.79 6.23 8.02
C PHE A 137 12.40 5.80 9.36
N TYR A 138 13.32 4.84 9.34
CA TYR A 138 14.18 4.56 10.48
C TYR A 138 15.32 5.59 10.52
N ASP A 139 15.34 6.52 11.48
CA ASP A 139 16.53 7.32 11.80
C ASP A 139 16.78 7.21 13.31
N LYS A 140 18.03 6.94 13.70
CA LYS A 140 18.46 6.94 15.12
C LYS A 140 17.51 6.14 16.05
N GLU A 141 17.20 4.92 15.64
CA GLU A 141 16.39 3.94 16.41
C GLU A 141 14.89 4.23 16.48
N GLN A 142 14.35 5.12 15.63
CA GLN A 142 13.00 5.64 15.79
C GLN A 142 12.28 5.85 14.47
N LEU A 143 10.95 5.85 14.55
CA LEU A 143 10.04 6.09 13.44
C LEU A 143 9.89 7.61 13.20
N ASP A 144 10.31 8.08 12.03
CA ASP A 144 10.17 9.49 11.61
C ASP A 144 9.27 9.62 10.37
N PRO A 145 8.22 10.46 10.41
CA PRO A 145 7.41 10.72 9.25
C PRO A 145 8.16 11.46 8.12
N HIS A 146 8.12 10.93 6.89
CA HIS A 146 8.92 11.44 5.77
C HIS A 146 8.11 11.64 4.46
N PRO A 147 8.46 12.62 3.59
CA PRO A 147 7.95 12.70 2.22
C PRO A 147 8.24 11.45 1.37
N VAL A 148 7.55 11.28 0.22
CA VAL A 148 7.75 10.13 -0.70
C VAL A 148 9.16 10.06 -1.32
N THR A 149 9.95 11.12 -1.21
CA THR A 149 11.32 11.22 -1.72
C THR A 149 12.29 11.55 -0.61
N SER A 150 13.42 10.87 -0.55
CA SER A 150 14.52 11.08 0.39
C SER A 150 15.85 11.29 -0.33
N ALA A 151 16.68 12.20 0.20
CA ALA A 151 18.03 12.44 -0.30
C ALA A 151 19.01 11.30 0.05
N ASP A 152 18.78 10.62 1.17
CA ASP A 152 19.73 9.67 1.77
C ASP A 152 19.59 8.23 1.24
N SER A 153 18.72 8.01 0.25
CA SER A 153 18.47 6.69 -0.36
C SER A 153 18.25 5.59 0.69
N PRO A 154 17.17 5.62 1.47
CA PRO A 154 16.91 4.60 2.48
C PRO A 154 16.88 3.16 1.94
N ASP A 155 17.34 2.24 2.78
CA ASP A 155 17.33 0.79 2.59
C ASP A 155 15.91 0.25 2.38
N VAL A 156 15.82 -0.86 1.65
CA VAL A 156 14.55 -1.48 1.28
C VAL A 156 14.48 -2.87 1.90
N PHE A 157 13.54 -3.06 2.82
CA PHE A 157 13.24 -4.35 3.42
C PHE A 157 11.85 -4.78 2.99
N CYS A 158 11.75 -5.97 2.41
CA CYS A 158 10.50 -6.51 1.90
C CYS A 158 10.07 -7.72 2.70
N GLU A 159 8.79 -7.78 3.08
CA GLU A 159 8.18 -8.88 3.79
C GLU A 159 7.32 -9.74 2.86
N TYR A 160 7.41 -11.06 3.03
CA TYR A 160 6.49 -12.01 2.41
C TYR A 160 6.22 -13.17 3.36
N TRP A 161 5.07 -13.79 3.17
CA TRP A 161 4.63 -14.93 3.98
C TRP A 161 4.39 -16.13 3.09
N ASN A 162 4.94 -17.28 3.50
CA ASN A 162 4.73 -18.56 2.83
C ASN A 162 3.33 -19.11 3.15
N THR A 163 2.32 -18.45 2.59
CA THR A 163 0.91 -18.83 2.79
C THR A 163 0.44 -19.74 1.66
N ASN A 164 -0.29 -20.80 2.03
CA ASN A 164 -1.01 -21.61 1.06
C ASN A 164 -2.17 -20.79 0.49
N GLN A 165 -1.94 -20.09 -0.63
CA GLN A 165 -3.04 -19.38 -1.28
C GLN A 165 -4.05 -20.37 -1.88
N PRO A 166 -5.37 -20.16 -1.66
CA PRO A 166 -6.40 -20.97 -2.28
C PRO A 166 -6.39 -20.75 -3.81
N SER A 167 -6.69 -21.82 -4.56
CA SER A 167 -6.75 -21.78 -6.04
C SER A 167 -7.91 -20.94 -6.58
N LEU A 168 -8.95 -20.78 -5.76
CA LEU A 168 -10.08 -19.89 -6.01
C LEU A 168 -10.07 -18.81 -4.93
N PHE A 169 -10.04 -17.55 -5.34
CA PHE A 169 -10.20 -16.42 -4.43
C PHE A 169 -11.12 -15.37 -5.05
N SER A 170 -11.81 -14.65 -4.16
CA SER A 170 -12.67 -13.53 -4.54
C SER A 170 -12.11 -12.26 -3.92
N GLU A 171 -11.90 -11.24 -4.74
CA GLU A 171 -11.57 -9.90 -4.29
C GLU A 171 -12.84 -9.07 -4.22
N ARG A 172 -13.05 -8.37 -3.09
CA ARG A 172 -14.16 -7.43 -2.95
C ARG A 172 -13.63 -6.01 -3.07
N PHE A 173 -14.42 -5.13 -3.67
CA PHE A 173 -14.10 -3.71 -3.84
C PHE A 173 -15.25 -2.86 -3.33
N SER A 174 -14.97 -1.82 -2.55
CA SER A 174 -16.00 -0.94 -1.99
C SER A 174 -15.60 0.53 -2.03
N GLN A 175 -16.61 1.39 -2.18
CA GLN A 175 -16.47 2.84 -2.04
C GLN A 175 -16.33 3.28 -0.57
N LYS A 176 -16.66 2.39 0.37
CA LYS A 176 -16.77 2.70 1.80
C LYS A 176 -15.54 2.31 2.63
N VAL A 177 -14.51 1.72 2.01
CA VAL A 177 -13.33 1.21 2.72
C VAL A 177 -12.14 2.16 2.56
N PRO A 178 -11.42 2.48 3.65
CA PRO A 178 -11.76 2.23 5.05
C PRO A 178 -12.87 3.16 5.56
N LYS A 179 -13.16 4.25 4.82
CA LYS A 179 -14.30 5.14 5.04
C LYS A 179 -14.68 5.82 3.72
N VAL A 180 -15.85 6.46 3.69
CA VAL A 180 -16.21 7.38 2.61
C VAL A 180 -15.33 8.63 2.73
N LEU A 181 -14.67 9.00 1.63
CA LEU A 181 -13.79 10.15 1.57
C LEU A 181 -14.56 11.38 1.11
N MET A 182 -14.27 12.54 1.72
CA MET A 182 -14.87 13.82 1.32
C MET A 182 -14.14 14.47 0.15
N SER A 183 -12.85 14.17 0.01
CA SER A 183 -12.01 14.57 -1.11
C SER A 183 -11.31 13.31 -1.64
N LEU A 184 -11.14 13.25 -2.96
CA LEU A 184 -10.54 12.12 -3.66
C LEU A 184 -9.13 12.44 -4.17
N VAL A 185 -8.67 13.69 -4.07
CA VAL A 185 -7.44 14.15 -4.71
C VAL A 185 -6.53 14.85 -3.70
N HIS A 186 -5.22 14.64 -3.85
CA HIS A 186 -4.21 15.41 -3.12
C HIS A 186 -4.12 16.84 -3.63
N ASP A 187 -3.90 17.80 -2.75
CA ASP A 187 -3.57 19.19 -3.11
C ASP A 187 -2.07 19.40 -3.36
N ARG A 188 -1.26 18.36 -3.14
CA ARG A 188 0.21 18.44 -3.07
C ARG A 188 0.89 17.35 -3.89
N LYS A 189 1.77 17.80 -4.79
CA LYS A 189 2.59 16.92 -5.64
C LYS A 189 3.57 16.03 -4.88
N ASP A 190 4.11 16.53 -3.78
CA ASP A 190 5.08 15.77 -2.97
C ASP A 190 4.42 14.69 -2.08
N MET A 191 3.11 14.51 -2.24
CA MET A 191 2.30 13.47 -1.60
C MET A 191 1.66 12.51 -2.63
N ASP A 192 2.02 12.64 -3.91
CA ASP A 192 1.51 11.76 -4.94
C ASP A 192 1.93 10.31 -4.67
N ALA A 193 0.94 9.44 -4.55
CA ALA A 193 1.19 8.03 -4.34
C ALA A 193 1.60 7.30 -5.62
N CYS A 194 2.02 6.06 -5.41
CA CYS A 194 2.38 5.13 -6.46
C CYS A 194 1.14 4.77 -7.27
N ARG A 195 1.18 5.05 -8.57
CA ARG A 195 0.05 4.87 -9.46
C ARG A 195 0.40 4.15 -10.76
N SER A 196 -0.62 3.58 -11.37
CA SER A 196 -0.62 3.14 -12.77
C SER A 196 -1.89 3.67 -13.42
N SER A 197 -1.76 4.30 -14.59
CA SER A 197 -2.88 4.90 -15.31
C SER A 197 -3.06 4.24 -16.67
N ALA A 198 -4.30 3.95 -17.02
CA ALA A 198 -4.68 3.44 -18.33
C ALA A 198 -6.08 3.95 -18.71
N THR A 199 -6.45 3.80 -19.98
CA THR A 199 -7.85 3.93 -20.40
C THR A 199 -8.59 2.62 -20.16
N SER A 200 -9.84 2.71 -19.70
CA SER A 200 -10.70 1.55 -19.49
C SER A 200 -12.13 1.91 -19.87
N GLU A 201 -12.73 1.12 -20.77
CA GLU A 201 -14.09 1.39 -21.28
C GLU A 201 -15.16 1.38 -20.19
N THR A 202 -14.92 0.65 -19.09
CA THR A 202 -15.86 0.56 -17.98
C THR A 202 -15.15 0.55 -16.64
N LEU A 203 -15.85 1.01 -15.59
CA LEU A 203 -15.41 0.86 -14.20
C LEU A 203 -15.07 -0.60 -13.87
N LEU A 204 -15.87 -1.55 -14.35
CA LEU A 204 -15.67 -2.97 -14.06
C LEU A 204 -14.36 -3.49 -14.66
N ALA A 205 -14.02 -3.07 -15.89
CA ALA A 205 -12.74 -3.42 -16.51
C ALA A 205 -11.55 -2.79 -15.74
N CYS A 206 -11.72 -1.57 -15.24
CA CYS A 206 -10.72 -0.90 -14.38
C CYS A 206 -10.49 -1.69 -13.08
N ILE A 207 -11.57 -2.05 -12.37
CA ILE A 207 -11.52 -2.87 -11.15
C ILE A 207 -10.92 -4.25 -11.44
N TRP A 208 -11.33 -4.90 -12.52
CA TRP A 208 -10.83 -6.23 -12.88
C TRP A 208 -9.32 -6.22 -13.14
N SER A 209 -8.81 -5.20 -13.82
CA SER A 209 -7.37 -5.01 -14.02
C SER A 209 -6.62 -4.86 -12.69
N CYS A 210 -7.16 -4.06 -11.75
CA CYS A 210 -6.58 -3.91 -10.43
C CYS A 210 -6.61 -5.21 -9.62
N ALA A 211 -7.72 -5.94 -9.66
CA ALA A 211 -7.94 -7.17 -8.91
C ALA A 211 -6.98 -8.31 -9.30
N ARG A 212 -6.33 -8.23 -10.48
CA ARG A 212 -5.30 -9.18 -10.93
C ARG A 212 -3.89 -8.89 -10.41
N ARG A 213 -3.70 -7.76 -9.74
CA ARG A 213 -2.40 -7.25 -9.27
C ARG A 213 -2.41 -7.24 -7.75
N PHE A 214 -1.57 -8.04 -7.10
CA PHE A 214 -1.59 -8.10 -5.64
C PHE A 214 -1.23 -6.73 -5.03
N GLU A 215 -0.39 -5.97 -5.72
CA GLU A 215 0.04 -4.63 -5.35
C GLU A 215 -1.04 -3.55 -5.50
N CYS A 216 -2.13 -3.80 -6.23
CA CYS A 216 -3.16 -2.78 -6.43
C CYS A 216 -4.10 -2.67 -5.22
N ARG A 217 -4.25 -1.45 -4.69
CA ARG A 217 -4.99 -1.14 -3.46
C ARG A 217 -6.37 -0.56 -3.74
N SER A 218 -6.46 0.33 -4.72
CA SER A 218 -7.73 0.95 -5.10
C SER A 218 -7.70 1.43 -6.55
N VAL A 219 -8.88 1.70 -7.09
CA VAL A 219 -9.05 2.35 -8.39
C VAL A 219 -9.83 3.64 -8.26
N TYR A 220 -9.46 4.61 -9.07
CA TYR A 220 -10.20 5.84 -9.35
C TYR A 220 -10.58 5.81 -10.82
N TYR A 221 -11.86 5.95 -11.10
CA TYR A 221 -12.39 5.89 -12.45
C TYR A 221 -13.12 7.17 -12.78
N ASN A 222 -12.85 7.72 -13.96
CA ASN A 222 -13.56 8.86 -14.51
C ASN A 222 -14.34 8.39 -15.74
N GLN A 223 -15.67 8.39 -15.64
CA GLN A 223 -16.54 7.86 -16.68
C GLN A 223 -16.54 8.72 -17.95
N ALA A 224 -16.35 10.05 -17.84
CA ALA A 224 -16.39 10.95 -18.98
C ALA A 224 -15.16 10.80 -19.89
N SER A 225 -13.99 10.53 -19.29
CA SER A 225 -12.72 10.37 -20.00
C SER A 225 -12.30 8.92 -20.19
N SER A 226 -13.03 7.96 -19.61
CA SER A 226 -12.63 6.55 -19.51
C SER A 226 -11.26 6.36 -18.83
N ASN A 227 -10.81 7.33 -18.04
CA ASN A 227 -9.54 7.22 -17.33
C ASN A 227 -9.70 6.29 -16.13
N CYS A 228 -8.76 5.35 -16.02
CA CYS A 228 -8.62 4.41 -14.91
C CYS A 228 -7.26 4.63 -14.27
N VAL A 229 -7.26 5.09 -13.01
CA VAL A 229 -6.05 5.24 -12.21
C VAL A 229 -6.07 4.20 -11.09
N GLN A 230 -5.09 3.32 -11.10
CA GLN A 230 -4.85 2.32 -10.07
C GLN A 230 -3.85 2.90 -9.07
N ILE A 231 -4.19 2.86 -7.79
CA ILE A 231 -3.26 3.16 -6.70
C ILE A 231 -2.60 1.85 -6.25
N LEU A 232 -1.29 1.88 -6.13
CA LEU A 232 -0.45 0.72 -5.88
C LEU A 232 0.26 0.80 -4.53
N TYR A 233 0.56 -0.36 -3.95
CA TYR A 233 1.33 -0.64 -2.74
C TYR A 233 0.72 -0.15 -1.42
N VAL A 234 0.26 1.09 -1.34
CA VAL A 234 -0.39 1.66 -0.15
C VAL A 234 -1.67 2.41 -0.51
N ASP A 235 -2.57 2.55 0.45
CA ASP A 235 -3.79 3.32 0.24
C ASP A 235 -3.50 4.83 0.14
N SER A 236 -4.05 5.48 -0.89
CA SER A 236 -3.87 6.92 -1.12
C SER A 236 -5.05 7.57 -1.82
N LEU A 237 -5.16 8.89 -1.66
CA LEU A 237 -5.88 9.78 -2.57
C LEU A 237 -5.25 9.75 -3.97
N LEU A 238 -6.01 10.22 -4.95
CA LEU A 238 -5.56 10.39 -6.33
C LEU A 238 -4.46 11.48 -6.39
N PRO A 239 -3.43 11.34 -7.24
CA PRO A 239 -2.40 12.37 -7.41
C PRO A 239 -2.95 13.74 -7.79
N HIS A 240 -2.25 14.79 -7.37
CA HIS A 240 -2.71 16.17 -7.50
C HIS A 240 -3.05 16.61 -8.93
N GLU A 241 -2.36 16.03 -9.92
CA GLU A 241 -2.55 16.32 -11.34
C GLU A 241 -3.98 16.04 -11.84
N TYR A 242 -4.76 15.24 -11.11
CA TYR A 242 -6.13 14.89 -11.44
C TYR A 242 -7.18 15.79 -10.74
N GLY A 243 -6.75 16.81 -10.00
CA GLY A 243 -7.60 17.67 -9.17
C GLY A 243 -8.57 18.56 -9.95
N VAL A 244 -8.28 18.83 -11.23
CA VAL A 244 -9.13 19.69 -12.09
C VAL A 244 -10.56 19.15 -12.21
N ASP A 245 -10.72 17.82 -12.16
CA ASP A 245 -12.01 17.15 -12.34
C ASP A 245 -12.40 16.28 -11.13
N GLU A 246 -12.05 16.69 -9.90
CA GLU A 246 -12.24 15.88 -8.68
C GLU A 246 -13.63 15.25 -8.58
N ASN A 247 -14.70 16.00 -8.86
CA ASN A 247 -16.09 15.54 -8.77
C ASN A 247 -16.48 14.49 -9.83
N SER A 248 -15.64 14.27 -10.84
CA SER A 248 -15.88 13.30 -11.91
C SER A 248 -15.29 11.92 -11.61
N TRP A 249 -14.57 11.79 -10.49
CA TRP A 249 -13.94 10.53 -10.09
C TRP A 249 -14.82 9.74 -9.14
N ILE A 250 -14.83 8.42 -9.34
CA ILE A 250 -15.37 7.46 -8.38
C ILE A 250 -14.26 6.52 -7.91
N ARG A 251 -14.22 6.24 -6.61
CA ARG A 251 -13.19 5.39 -5.99
C ARG A 251 -13.77 4.05 -5.56
N TYR A 252 -13.05 2.97 -5.83
CA TYR A 252 -13.28 1.66 -5.25
C TYR A 252 -11.98 1.11 -4.67
N ALA A 253 -11.96 0.86 -3.36
CA ALA A 253 -10.84 0.23 -2.68
C ALA A 253 -11.04 -1.27 -2.56
N ARG A 254 -9.95 -2.04 -2.67
CA ARG A 254 -9.97 -3.45 -2.32
C ARG A 254 -10.32 -3.57 -0.84
N VAL A 255 -11.25 -4.47 -0.53
CA VAL A 255 -11.72 -4.74 0.83
C VAL A 255 -10.78 -5.78 1.43
N PRO A 256 -10.08 -5.45 2.52
CA PRO A 256 -9.25 -6.42 3.22
C PRO A 256 -10.06 -7.62 3.72
N LYS A 257 -9.43 -8.79 3.84
CA LYS A 257 -10.13 -10.05 4.15
C LYS A 257 -10.85 -10.06 5.50
N GLU A 258 -10.39 -9.31 6.50
CA GLU A 258 -11.02 -9.26 7.83
C GLU A 258 -12.40 -8.56 7.82
N TYR A 259 -12.66 -7.68 6.85
CA TYR A 259 -14.00 -7.07 6.68
C TYR A 259 -15.02 -8.01 6.01
N LEU A 260 -14.63 -9.25 5.72
CA LEU A 260 -15.50 -10.24 5.10
C LEU A 260 -16.17 -11.16 6.12
N GLU A 261 -15.80 -11.05 7.40
CA GLU A 261 -16.29 -11.89 8.51
C GLU A 261 -17.48 -11.30 9.30
N ASP A 262 -18.02 -10.14 8.88
CA ASP A 262 -19.27 -9.56 9.40
C ASP A 262 -20.46 -9.73 8.44
#